data_AF-A0A940MX67-F1
#
_entry.id   AF-A0A940MX67-F1
#
_cell.length_a   1.000
_cell.length_b   1.000
_cell.length_c   1.000
_cell.angle_alpha   90.00
_cell.angle_beta   90.00
_cell.angle_gamma   90.00
#
_symmetry.space_group_name_H-M   'P 1'
#
loop_
_entity.id
_entity.type
_entity.pdbx_description
1 polymer ?
#
loop_
_entity_poly.entity_id
_entity_poly.type
_entity_poly.pdbx_seq_one_letter_code
_entity_poly.pdbx_strand_id
1 'polypeptide(L)'
;MDEKITGTPMIEHDVGVPQLLSRARLIRRWRHGSDSFFWRAEADGLLVPIRKRRKVRYRWLDVFRFEGGLPPAGGEEAYRADLMTPEEVAFHAELSRDTILAEARRGSLPARRVGMQYRFVPDEVARWIAQWR
;
A
#
# COMPACT_ATOMS: atom_id res chain seq x y z
N MET A 1 -36.21 41.70 -15.76
CA MET A 1 -34.90 41.57 -15.11
C MET A 1 -35.17 40.95 -13.77
N ASP A 2 -34.66 39.75 -13.53
CA ASP A 2 -34.26 39.23 -12.22
C ASP A 2 -33.78 37.79 -12.45
N GLU A 3 -32.46 37.70 -12.56
CA GLU A 3 -31.68 36.51 -12.86
C GLU A 3 -31.64 35.63 -11.62
N LYS A 4 -32.30 34.47 -11.67
CA LYS A 4 -32.21 33.47 -10.61
C LYS A 4 -30.81 32.87 -10.64
N ILE A 5 -29.97 33.28 -9.70
CA ILE A 5 -28.66 32.68 -9.44
C ILE A 5 -28.90 31.24 -8.97
N THR A 6 -28.80 30.30 -9.89
CA THR A 6 -28.75 28.86 -9.61
C THR A 6 -27.43 28.60 -8.91
N GLY A 7 -27.44 28.54 -7.58
CA GLY A 7 -26.29 28.09 -6.81
C GLY A 7 -25.95 26.65 -7.19
N THR A 8 -24.95 26.49 -8.05
CA THR A 8 -24.25 25.22 -8.23
C THR A 8 -23.79 24.76 -6.85
N PRO A 9 -24.16 23.56 -6.37
CA PRO A 9 -23.52 23.03 -5.18
C PRO A 9 -22.05 22.82 -5.55
N MET A 10 -21.19 23.67 -4.99
CA MET A 10 -19.76 23.41 -4.97
C MET A 10 -19.62 22.01 -4.42
N ILE A 11 -18.97 21.15 -5.20
CA ILE A 11 -18.57 19.83 -4.76
C ILE A 11 -17.70 20.08 -3.53
N GLU A 12 -18.28 19.91 -2.35
CA GLU A 12 -17.54 19.68 -1.13
C GLU A 12 -16.73 18.44 -1.45
N HIS A 13 -15.47 18.64 -1.85
CA HIS A 13 -14.47 17.61 -1.72
C HIS A 13 -14.52 17.23 -0.26
N ASP A 14 -15.21 16.13 0.04
CA ASP A 14 -15.16 15.45 1.32
C ASP A 14 -13.69 15.33 1.65
N VAL A 15 -13.21 16.24 2.51
CA VAL A 15 -11.84 16.24 3.02
C VAL A 15 -11.82 15.12 4.06
N GLY A 16 -12.03 13.90 3.55
CA GLY A 16 -12.34 12.72 4.31
C GLY A 16 -11.22 12.53 5.31
N VAL A 17 -11.59 12.37 6.58
CA VAL A 17 -10.66 12.10 7.67
C VAL A 17 -9.65 11.07 7.18
N PRO A 18 -8.32 11.35 7.24
CA PRO A 18 -7.33 10.43 6.73
C PRO A 18 -7.58 9.04 7.28
N GLN A 19 -7.88 8.07 6.40
CA GLN A 19 -8.30 6.75 6.83
C GLN A 19 -7.20 6.13 7.68
N LEU A 20 -7.47 5.98 8.98
CA LEU A 20 -6.53 5.42 9.93
C LEU A 20 -6.60 3.89 9.92
N LEU A 21 -5.45 3.25 9.71
CA LEU A 21 -5.35 1.80 9.54
C LEU A 21 -5.14 1.10 10.88
N SER A 22 -5.76 -0.06 11.06
CA SER A 22 -5.50 -0.95 12.18
C SER A 22 -4.39 -1.97 11.84
N ARG A 23 -3.77 -2.58 12.85
CA ARG A 23 -2.85 -3.72 12.64
C ARG A 23 -3.52 -4.85 11.85
N ALA A 24 -4.78 -5.18 12.15
CA ALA A 24 -5.52 -6.21 11.42
C ALA A 24 -5.68 -5.89 9.91
N ARG A 25 -5.95 -4.62 9.57
CA ARG A 25 -6.00 -4.17 8.17
C ARG A 25 -4.65 -4.30 7.49
N LEU A 26 -3.56 -3.95 8.19
CA LEU A 26 -2.19 -4.08 7.69
C LEU A 26 -1.77 -5.55 7.52
N ILE A 27 -2.10 -6.42 8.47
CA ILE A 27 -1.84 -7.87 8.35
C ILE A 27 -2.56 -8.45 7.13
N ARG A 28 -3.83 -8.07 6.92
CA ARG A 28 -4.59 -8.50 5.73
C ARG A 28 -3.94 -8.01 4.45
N ARG A 29 -3.61 -6.71 4.40
CA ARG A 29 -2.96 -6.08 3.25
C ARG A 29 -1.63 -6.73 2.92
N TRP A 30 -0.76 -6.85 3.91
CA TRP A 30 0.61 -7.34 3.74
C TRP A 30 0.69 -8.85 3.65
N ARG A 31 -0.38 -9.58 3.98
CA ARG A 31 -0.34 -11.04 4.17
C ARG A 31 0.82 -11.44 5.09
N HIS A 32 1.10 -10.59 6.08
CA HIS A 32 2.25 -10.69 6.98
C HIS A 32 2.08 -9.74 8.16
N GLY A 33 2.69 -10.10 9.29
CA GLY A 33 2.70 -9.30 10.50
C GLY A 33 2.22 -10.11 11.70
N SER A 34 2.82 -9.81 12.85
CA SER A 34 2.50 -10.34 14.16
C SER A 34 2.73 -9.23 15.18
N ASP A 35 2.26 -9.40 16.42
CA ASP A 35 2.49 -8.38 17.45
C ASP A 35 3.97 -8.09 17.67
N SER A 36 4.82 -9.12 17.69
CA SER A 36 6.28 -8.95 17.81
C SER A 36 6.92 -8.27 16.59
N PHE A 37 6.31 -8.38 15.40
CA PHE A 37 6.73 -7.63 14.21
C PHE A 37 6.38 -6.15 14.37
N PHE A 38 5.13 -5.83 14.74
CA PHE A 38 4.71 -4.44 14.94
C PHE A 38 5.49 -3.78 16.07
N TRP A 39 5.70 -4.49 17.18
CA TRP A 39 6.44 -3.97 18.32
C TRP A 39 7.87 -3.57 17.93
N ARG A 40 8.57 -4.42 17.17
CA ARG A 40 9.92 -4.12 16.67
C ARG A 40 9.92 -2.91 15.71
N ALA A 41 9.06 -2.94 14.70
CA ALA A 41 8.96 -1.86 13.72
C ALA A 41 8.60 -0.50 14.36
N GLU A 42 7.77 -0.51 15.40
CA GLU A 42 7.41 0.69 16.18
C GLU A 42 8.55 1.15 17.09
N ALA A 43 9.25 0.23 17.76
CA ALA A 43 10.37 0.55 18.63
C ALA A 43 11.56 1.13 17.84
N ASP A 44 11.81 0.61 16.64
CA ASP A 44 12.86 1.10 15.73
C ASP A 44 12.45 2.40 15.00
N GLY A 45 11.23 2.90 15.23
CA GLY A 45 10.71 4.12 14.60
C GLY A 45 10.39 3.99 13.11
N LEU A 46 10.46 2.78 12.54
CA LEU A 46 10.21 2.52 11.11
C LEU A 46 8.72 2.61 10.76
N LEU A 47 7.85 2.24 11.69
CA LEU A 47 6.40 2.32 11.54
C LEU A 47 5.81 3.17 12.68
N VAL A 48 5.25 4.32 12.36
CA VAL A 48 4.83 5.32 13.37
C VAL A 48 3.39 5.07 13.85
N PRO A 49 3.18 4.66 15.12
CA PRO A 49 1.85 4.42 15.64
C PRO A 49 1.19 5.70 16.15
N ILE A 50 -0.08 5.90 15.77
CA ILE A 50 -0.98 6.89 16.38
C ILE A 50 -1.78 6.19 17.47
N ARG A 51 -1.58 6.61 18.71
CA ARG A 51 -2.33 6.10 19.86
C ARG A 51 -3.51 7.03 20.13
N LYS A 52 -4.73 6.56 19.84
CA LYS A 52 -5.98 7.26 20.17
C LYS A 52 -6.76 6.41 21.17
N ARG A 53 -6.81 6.86 22.43
CA ARG A 53 -7.34 6.08 23.56
C ARG A 53 -6.61 4.72 23.63
N ARG A 54 -7.35 3.61 23.68
CA ARG A 54 -6.83 2.23 23.70
C ARG A 54 -6.56 1.63 22.31
N LYS A 55 -6.62 2.43 21.24
CA LYS A 55 -6.48 1.95 19.85
C LYS A 55 -5.19 2.46 19.23
N VAL A 56 -4.38 1.53 18.70
CA VAL A 56 -3.22 1.82 17.85
C VAL A 56 -3.68 1.91 16.40
N ARG A 57 -3.24 2.95 15.70
CA ARG A 57 -3.57 3.24 14.30
C ARG A 57 -2.35 3.71 13.53
N TYR A 58 -2.42 3.70 12.20
CA TYR A 58 -1.34 4.16 11.32
C TYR A 58 -1.91 5.02 10.19
N ARG A 59 -1.13 6.01 9.73
CA ARG A 59 -1.47 6.76 8.52
C ARG A 59 -0.94 6.01 7.31
N TRP A 60 -1.64 6.15 6.19
CA TRP A 60 -1.14 5.68 4.89
C TRP A 60 0.26 6.21 4.57
N LEU A 61 0.53 7.47 4.86
CA LEU A 61 1.85 8.08 4.64
C LEU A 61 2.98 7.30 5.34
N ASP A 62 2.78 6.97 6.62
CA ASP A 62 3.79 6.27 7.42
C ASP A 62 3.93 4.81 6.96
N VAL A 63 2.81 4.17 6.60
CA VAL A 63 2.79 2.83 6.02
C VAL A 63 3.53 2.78 4.69
N PHE A 64 3.34 3.77 3.81
CA PHE A 64 4.04 3.80 2.54
C PHE A 64 5.54 3.99 2.71
N ARG A 65 5.97 4.88 3.60
CA ARG A 65 7.39 5.06 3.93
C ARG A 65 8.00 3.77 4.48
N PHE A 66 7.30 3.12 5.41
CA PHE A 66 7.70 1.81 5.94
C PHE A 66 7.87 0.76 4.84
N GLU A 67 6.96 0.75 3.86
CA GLU A 67 6.95 -0.17 2.73
C GLU A 67 8.02 0.11 1.65
N GLY A 68 8.88 1.11 1.84
CA GLY A 68 9.98 1.44 0.93
C GLY A 68 9.78 2.69 0.09
N GLY A 69 8.77 3.52 0.38
CA GLY A 69 8.64 4.86 -0.24
C GLY A 69 7.20 5.23 -0.62
N LEU A 70 7.02 6.44 -1.12
CA LEU A 70 5.70 6.91 -1.56
C LEU A 70 5.29 6.23 -2.87
N PRO A 71 3.97 6.06 -3.10
CA PRO A 71 3.45 5.76 -4.43
C PRO A 71 3.90 6.83 -5.46
N PRO A 72 3.97 6.49 -6.75
CA PRO A 72 4.09 7.49 -7.80
C PRO A 72 2.87 8.42 -7.77
N ALA A 73 3.03 9.65 -8.27
CA ALA A 73 1.97 10.65 -8.28
C ALA A 73 0.72 10.11 -9.01
N GLY A 74 -0.44 10.17 -8.35
CA GLY A 74 -1.71 9.66 -8.88
C GLY A 74 -1.89 8.14 -8.72
N GLY A 75 -0.91 7.43 -8.17
CA GLY A 75 -0.97 5.98 -7.93
C GLY A 75 -1.44 5.59 -6.52
N GLU A 76 -1.83 6.55 -5.68
CA GLU A 76 -2.11 6.31 -4.26
C GLU A 76 -3.21 5.28 -4.04
N GLU A 77 -4.27 5.31 -4.84
CA GLU A 77 -5.40 4.40 -4.67
C GLU A 77 -5.01 2.95 -4.99
N ALA A 78 -4.32 2.72 -6.11
CA ALA A 78 -3.76 1.41 -6.44
C ALA A 78 -2.84 0.90 -5.32
N TYR A 79 -2.01 1.80 -4.78
CA TYR A 79 -1.11 1.47 -3.68
C TYR A 79 -1.83 1.24 -2.35
N ARG A 80 -3.15 1.44 -2.20
CA ARG A 80 -3.93 1.07 -0.99
C ARG A 80 -4.53 -0.35 -1.03
N ALA A 81 -4.44 -1.04 -2.18
CA ALA A 81 -4.96 -2.39 -2.39
C ALA A 81 -4.32 -3.45 -1.47
N ASP A 82 -4.92 -4.64 -1.37
CA ASP A 82 -4.21 -5.75 -0.71
C ASP A 82 -3.01 -6.17 -1.58
N LEU A 83 -1.85 -6.35 -0.95
CA LEU A 83 -0.62 -6.65 -1.69
C LEU A 83 -0.55 -8.15 -1.97
N MET A 84 0.04 -8.45 -3.13
CA MET A 84 0.28 -9.82 -3.56
C MET A 84 1.58 -10.38 -2.98
N THR A 85 1.59 -11.68 -2.73
CA THR A 85 2.80 -12.43 -2.40
C THR A 85 3.60 -12.78 -3.67
N PRO A 86 4.90 -13.13 -3.55
CA PRO A 86 5.67 -13.63 -4.68
C PRO A 86 5.02 -14.83 -5.39
N GLU A 87 4.36 -15.70 -4.63
CA GLU A 87 3.69 -16.90 -5.15
C GLU A 87 2.46 -16.53 -5.99
N GLU A 88 1.67 -15.56 -5.56
CA GLU A 88 0.51 -15.06 -6.33
C GLU A 88 0.99 -14.41 -7.63
N VAL A 89 2.02 -13.56 -7.57
CA VAL A 89 2.59 -12.94 -8.78
C VAL A 89 3.14 -13.98 -9.75
N ALA A 90 3.85 -14.99 -9.24
CA ALA A 90 4.38 -16.09 -10.04
C ALA A 90 3.27 -16.84 -10.77
N PHE A 91 2.15 -17.12 -10.08
CA PHE A 91 0.97 -17.73 -10.69
C PHE A 91 0.40 -16.88 -11.84
N HIS A 92 0.24 -15.57 -11.63
CA HIS A 92 -0.31 -14.67 -12.66
C HIS A 92 0.63 -14.47 -13.86
N ALA A 93 1.94 -14.46 -13.64
CA ALA A 93 2.94 -14.28 -14.68
C ALA A 93 3.30 -15.56 -15.42
N GLU A 94 2.85 -16.72 -14.93
CA GLU A 94 3.27 -18.06 -15.39
C GLU A 94 4.80 -18.25 -15.29
N LEU A 95 5.39 -17.74 -14.21
CA LEU A 95 6.82 -17.79 -13.93
C LEU A 95 7.12 -18.47 -12.58
N SER A 96 8.38 -18.79 -12.33
CA SER A 96 8.79 -19.29 -11.03
C SER A 96 8.81 -18.17 -9.98
N ARG A 97 8.53 -18.51 -8.73
CA ARG A 97 8.69 -17.61 -7.57
C ARG A 97 10.10 -16.99 -7.52
N ASP A 98 11.12 -17.77 -7.80
CA ASP A 98 12.51 -17.30 -7.71
C ASP A 98 12.83 -16.30 -8.83
N THR A 99 12.24 -16.46 -10.02
CA THR A 99 12.27 -15.46 -11.09
C THR A 99 11.64 -14.15 -10.64
N ILE A 100 10.44 -14.19 -10.04
CA ILE A 100 9.77 -12.99 -9.51
C ILE A 100 10.63 -12.28 -8.47
N LEU A 101 11.24 -13.03 -7.55
CA LEU A 101 12.14 -12.46 -6.55
C LEU A 101 13.43 -11.91 -7.16
N ALA A 102 13.95 -12.52 -8.23
CA ALA A 102 15.12 -12.02 -8.95
C ALA A 102 14.83 -10.66 -9.61
N GLU A 103 13.69 -10.54 -10.29
CA GLU A 103 13.27 -9.29 -10.94
C GLU A 103 12.95 -8.19 -9.93
N ALA A 104 12.35 -8.54 -8.78
CA ALA A 104 12.16 -7.59 -7.68
C ALA A 104 13.49 -7.08 -7.11
N ARG A 105 14.50 -7.96 -6.96
CA ARG A 105 15.84 -7.57 -6.47
C ARG A 105 16.58 -6.68 -7.47
N ARG A 106 16.39 -6.92 -8.78
CA ARG A 106 16.97 -6.10 -9.87
C ARG A 106 16.27 -4.76 -10.03
N GLY A 107 15.05 -4.62 -9.52
CA GLY A 107 14.23 -3.41 -9.64
C GLY A 107 13.36 -3.37 -10.91
N SER A 108 13.41 -4.41 -11.76
CA SER A 108 12.58 -4.50 -12.97
C SER A 108 11.09 -4.66 -12.64
N LEU A 109 10.78 -5.37 -11.55
CA LEU A 109 9.42 -5.54 -11.04
C LEU A 109 9.25 -4.67 -9.78
N PRO A 110 8.41 -3.61 -9.82
CA PRO A 110 8.19 -2.75 -8.65
C PRO A 110 7.68 -3.55 -7.45
N ALA A 111 8.36 -3.42 -6.32
CA ALA A 111 8.04 -4.15 -5.10
C ALA A 111 8.04 -3.24 -3.87
N ARG A 112 7.21 -3.63 -2.90
CA ARG A 112 7.13 -3.06 -1.55
C ARG A 112 7.88 -3.98 -0.60
N ARG A 113 8.55 -3.39 0.41
CA ARG A 113 9.30 -4.11 1.44
C ARG A 113 8.54 -4.09 2.74
N VAL A 114 8.06 -5.24 3.20
CA VAL A 114 7.44 -5.39 4.52
C VAL A 114 8.40 -6.19 5.40
N GLY A 115 9.28 -5.49 6.10
CA GLY A 115 10.46 -6.10 6.72
C GLY A 115 11.36 -6.77 5.68
N MET A 116 11.58 -8.08 5.81
CA MET A 116 12.37 -8.84 4.83
C MET A 116 11.56 -9.31 3.61
N GLN A 117 10.24 -9.19 3.65
CA GLN A 117 9.34 -9.77 2.66
C GLN A 117 9.11 -8.82 1.48
N TYR A 118 9.16 -9.36 0.26
CA TYR A 118 8.68 -8.65 -0.94
C TYR A 118 7.17 -8.80 -1.06
N ARG A 119 6.50 -7.71 -1.37
CA ARG A 119 5.07 -7.63 -1.63
C ARG A 119 4.81 -6.75 -2.85
N PHE A 120 3.74 -7.03 -3.58
CA PHE A 120 3.54 -6.41 -4.88
C PHE A 120 2.17 -5.75 -4.96
N VAL A 121 2.13 -4.57 -5.58
CA VAL A 121 0.87 -3.87 -5.86
C VAL A 121 0.26 -4.54 -7.10
N PRO A 122 -1.00 -5.01 -7.06
CA PRO A 122 -1.63 -5.71 -8.19
C PRO A 122 -1.53 -4.96 -9.52
N ASP A 123 -1.76 -3.65 -9.50
CA ASP A 123 -1.69 -2.81 -10.70
C ASP A 123 -0.27 -2.71 -11.29
N GLU A 124 0.76 -2.65 -10.44
CA GLU A 124 2.16 -2.67 -10.91
C GLU A 124 2.52 -4.01 -11.53
N VAL A 125 2.03 -5.10 -10.93
CA VAL A 125 2.21 -6.46 -11.46
C VAL A 125 1.54 -6.60 -12.82
N ALA A 126 0.29 -6.13 -12.96
CA ALA A 126 -0.44 -6.18 -14.22
C ALA A 126 0.29 -5.41 -15.34
N ARG A 127 0.80 -4.21 -15.03
CA ARG A 127 1.62 -3.42 -15.97
C ARG A 127 2.89 -4.15 -16.36
N TRP A 128 3.61 -4.72 -15.39
CA TRP A 128 4.86 -5.43 -15.64
C TRP A 128 4.63 -6.69 -16.50
N ILE A 129 3.60 -7.49 -16.21
CA ILE A 129 3.23 -8.67 -17.03
C ILE A 129 2.91 -8.25 -18.47
N ALA A 130 2.21 -7.13 -18.67
CA ALA A 130 1.87 -6.64 -20.00
C ALA A 130 3.08 -6.14 -20.80
N GLN A 131 4.18 -5.78 -20.14
CA GLN A 131 5.45 -5.39 -20.81
C GLN A 131 6.37 -6.59 -21.05
N TRP A 132 6.17 -7.68 -20.31
CA TRP A 132 6.95 -8.90 -20.42
C TRP A 132 6.54 -9.76 -21.61
N ARG A 133 5.25 -9.72 -21.97
CA ARG A 133 4.66 -10.44 -23.10
C ARG A 133 4.74 -9.63 -24.38
#